data_AF-A0AA37WGN4-F1
#
_entry.id   AF-A0AA37WGN4-F1
#
_cell.length_a   1.000
_cell.length_b   1.000
_cell.length_c   1.000
_cell.angle_alpha   90.00
_cell.angle_beta   90.00
_cell.angle_gamma   90.00
#
_symmetry.space_group_name_H-M   'P 1'
#
loop_
_entity.id
_entity.type
_entity.pdbx_description
1 polymer ?
#
loop_
_entity_poly.entity_id
_entity_poly.type
_entity_poly.pdbx_seq_one_letter_code
_entity_poly.pdbx_strand_id
1 'polypeptide(L)'
;MSADFSHMITGLIVGDHKGNFILFAHLIPAAILSFCGVLQLVPHIKLRYPAFHRWNGRLFLLLGLIGALTGLYLTWIRGSRFSDIGAVGVTINGLLIPIAVYLAWRYARKGRVDAHKRWAVHSFMLVNGVWTLRLYMMGWFIINQGPNGNNNTFDGPADMFFSFACYLLPMLIVELVFWARKQGNTLRVVGVSIMMGLGTAVTAIGVIGAAAFMWLPRIQVLLVNA
;
A
#
# COMPACT_ATOMS: atom_id res chain seq x y z
N MET A 1 -21.59 14.75 2.90
CA MET A 1 -21.21 14.64 1.48
C MET A 1 -20.50 13.30 1.31
N SER A 2 -21.17 12.30 0.71
CA SER A 2 -20.53 11.01 0.45
C SER A 2 -19.43 11.21 -0.59
N ALA A 3 -18.23 10.73 -0.27
CA ALA A 3 -17.12 10.61 -1.18
C ALA A 3 -17.46 9.61 -2.31
N ASP A 4 -18.31 10.01 -3.27
CA ASP A 4 -18.68 9.19 -4.41
C ASP A 4 -17.69 9.39 -5.56
N PHE A 5 -16.66 8.55 -5.55
CA PHE A 5 -15.60 8.53 -6.55
C PHE A 5 -15.82 7.43 -7.60
N SER A 6 -17.03 6.88 -7.69
CA SER A 6 -17.36 5.77 -8.60
C SER A 6 -17.15 6.11 -10.08
N HIS A 7 -17.25 7.39 -10.44
CA HIS A 7 -17.01 7.91 -11.78
C HIS A 7 -15.50 7.96 -12.16
N MET A 8 -14.60 8.00 -11.18
CA MET A 8 -13.13 8.06 -11.41
C MET A 8 -12.46 6.70 -11.24
N ILE A 9 -12.88 5.92 -10.23
CA ILE A 9 -12.44 4.53 -10.05
C ILE A 9 -13.61 3.61 -10.35
N THR A 10 -13.55 3.03 -11.55
CA THR A 10 -14.57 2.14 -12.06
C THR A 10 -14.47 0.74 -11.47
N GLY A 11 -15.60 0.26 -10.97
CA GLY A 11 -15.77 -1.13 -10.52
C GLY A 11 -16.03 -2.08 -11.69
N LEU A 12 -16.97 -3.01 -11.50
CA LEU A 12 -17.45 -3.88 -12.54
C LEU A 12 -18.22 -3.06 -13.60
N ILE A 13 -17.84 -3.16 -14.87
CA ILE A 13 -18.53 -2.51 -16.00
C ILE A 13 -19.18 -3.60 -16.86
N VAL A 14 -20.50 -3.57 -17.03
CA VAL A 14 -21.22 -4.56 -17.85
C VAL A 14 -20.71 -4.50 -19.30
N GLY A 15 -20.31 -5.64 -19.87
CA GLY A 15 -19.76 -5.76 -21.22
C GLY A 15 -18.23 -5.62 -21.35
N ASP A 16 -17.53 -5.08 -20.34
CA ASP A 16 -16.07 -4.97 -20.33
C ASP A 16 -15.40 -6.24 -19.77
N HIS A 17 -15.51 -7.36 -20.49
CA HIS A 17 -14.97 -8.65 -20.01
C HIS A 17 -13.47 -8.59 -19.68
N LYS A 18 -12.68 -7.92 -20.54
CA LYS A 18 -11.22 -7.81 -20.38
C LYS A 18 -10.85 -6.93 -19.19
N GLY A 19 -11.42 -5.73 -19.07
CA GLY A 19 -11.11 -4.84 -17.96
C GLY A 19 -11.65 -5.34 -16.62
N ASN A 20 -12.79 -6.03 -16.60
CA ASN A 20 -13.29 -6.68 -15.38
C ASN A 20 -12.38 -7.84 -14.94
N PHE A 21 -11.90 -8.67 -15.87
CA PHE A 21 -10.93 -9.71 -15.53
C PHE A 21 -9.66 -9.12 -14.91
N ILE A 22 -9.11 -8.05 -15.51
CA ILE A 22 -7.92 -7.37 -14.99
C ILE A 22 -8.19 -6.72 -13.63
N LEU A 23 -9.38 -6.15 -13.43
CA LEU A 23 -9.81 -5.61 -12.13
C LEU A 23 -9.77 -6.69 -11.05
N PHE A 24 -10.37 -7.86 -11.28
CA PHE A 24 -10.34 -8.96 -10.31
C PHE A 24 -8.92 -9.51 -10.11
N ALA A 25 -8.13 -9.62 -11.18
CA ALA A 25 -6.72 -10.00 -11.14
C ALA A 25 -5.84 -8.96 -10.42
N HIS A 26 -6.33 -7.76 -10.14
CA HIS A 26 -5.68 -6.77 -9.31
C HIS A 26 -6.16 -6.83 -7.85
N LEU A 27 -7.49 -6.80 -7.65
CA LEU A 27 -8.10 -6.66 -6.33
C LEU A 27 -7.92 -7.90 -5.45
N ILE A 28 -8.13 -9.10 -6.00
CA ILE A 28 -8.04 -10.34 -5.21
C ILE A 28 -6.60 -10.56 -4.71
N PRO A 29 -5.55 -10.47 -5.57
CA PRO A 29 -4.17 -10.51 -5.10
C PRO A 29 -3.83 -9.45 -4.07
N ALA A 30 -4.31 -8.22 -4.23
CA ALA A 30 -4.02 -7.13 -3.30
C ALA A 30 -4.46 -7.45 -1.86
N ALA A 31 -5.66 -8.01 -1.68
CA ALA A 31 -6.16 -8.42 -0.36
C ALA A 31 -5.31 -9.54 0.26
N ILE A 32 -4.94 -10.55 -0.55
CA ILE A 32 -4.11 -11.67 -0.11
C ILE A 32 -2.69 -11.20 0.25
N LEU A 33 -2.13 -10.27 -0.52
CA LEU A 33 -0.78 -9.74 -0.36
C LEU A 33 -0.57 -9.05 0.98
N SER A 34 -1.52 -8.24 1.44
CA SER A 34 -1.40 -7.56 2.74
C SER A 34 -1.27 -8.57 3.87
N PHE A 35 -2.08 -9.63 3.87
CA PHE A 35 -1.99 -10.71 4.86
C PHE A 35 -0.68 -11.51 4.74
N CYS A 36 -0.36 -12.00 3.53
CA CYS A 36 0.87 -12.75 3.27
C CYS A 36 2.13 -11.95 3.65
N GLY A 37 2.14 -10.65 3.39
CA GLY A 37 3.25 -9.76 3.70
C GLY A 37 3.49 -9.61 5.20
N VAL A 38 2.43 -9.47 6.01
CA VAL A 38 2.56 -9.43 7.47
C VAL A 38 3.20 -10.72 7.99
N LEU A 39 2.75 -11.89 7.51
CA LEU A 39 3.31 -13.19 7.91
C LEU A 39 4.81 -13.32 7.61
N GLN A 40 5.32 -12.64 6.56
CA GLN A 40 6.76 -12.62 6.24
C GLN A 40 7.58 -11.86 7.27
N LEU A 41 7.01 -10.84 7.90
CA LEU A 41 7.70 -9.95 8.82
C LEU A 41 7.74 -10.51 10.25
N VAL A 42 6.77 -11.36 10.63
CA VAL A 42 6.69 -11.99 11.96
C VAL A 42 7.95 -12.84 12.25
N PRO A 43 8.76 -12.47 13.26
CA PRO A 43 10.00 -13.19 13.56
C PRO A 43 9.78 -14.66 13.92
N HIS A 44 8.71 -14.97 14.66
CA HIS A 44 8.41 -16.34 15.08
C HIS A 44 8.16 -17.28 13.89
N ILE A 45 7.44 -16.82 12.87
CA ILE A 45 7.09 -17.62 11.68
C ILE A 45 8.35 -17.95 10.87
N LYS A 46 9.19 -16.96 10.57
CA LYS A 46 10.37 -17.18 9.73
C LYS A 46 11.45 -18.04 10.40
N LEU A 47 11.54 -18.01 11.74
CA LEU A 47 12.47 -18.82 12.50
C LEU A 47 11.98 -20.27 12.66
N ARG A 48 10.68 -20.47 12.92
CA ARG A 48 10.10 -21.79 13.18
C ARG A 48 9.68 -22.54 11.91
N TYR A 49 9.25 -21.83 10.88
CA TYR A 49 8.70 -22.41 9.65
C TYR A 49 9.39 -21.85 8.38
N PRO A 50 10.69 -22.14 8.16
CA PRO A 50 11.46 -21.56 7.06
C PRO A 50 11.00 -22.03 5.66
N ALA A 51 10.40 -23.23 5.54
CA ALA A 51 9.80 -23.69 4.28
C ALA A 51 8.56 -22.86 3.92
N PHE A 52 7.67 -22.62 4.90
CA PHE A 52 6.51 -21.75 4.74
C PHE A 52 6.92 -20.32 4.39
N HIS A 53 7.90 -19.76 5.10
CA HIS A 53 8.44 -18.43 4.80
C HIS A 53 8.89 -18.31 3.34
N ARG A 54 9.61 -19.31 2.82
CA ARG A 54 10.10 -19.32 1.42
C ARG A 54 8.96 -19.39 0.39
N TRP A 55 7.97 -20.26 0.58
CA TRP A 55 6.86 -20.40 -0.36
C TRP A 55 5.90 -19.20 -0.31
N ASN A 56 5.53 -18.75 0.88
CA ASN A 56 4.73 -17.53 1.05
C ASN A 56 5.47 -16.30 0.51
N GLY A 57 6.80 -16.24 0.65
CA GLY A 57 7.62 -15.18 0.07
C GLY A 57 7.60 -15.19 -1.46
N ARG A 58 7.71 -16.36 -2.10
CA ARG A 58 7.59 -16.49 -3.56
C ARG A 58 6.20 -16.06 -4.05
N LEU A 59 5.15 -16.48 -3.35
CA LEU A 59 3.77 -16.08 -3.65
C LEU A 59 3.62 -14.56 -3.53
N PHE A 60 4.12 -13.96 -2.44
CA PHE A 60 4.09 -12.52 -2.23
C PHE A 60 4.80 -11.75 -3.36
N LEU A 61 6.00 -12.18 -3.76
CA LEU A 61 6.74 -11.53 -4.84
C LEU A 61 6.02 -11.66 -6.19
N LEU A 62 5.49 -12.85 -6.51
CA LEU A 62 4.75 -13.08 -7.76
C LEU A 62 3.47 -12.23 -7.83
N LEU A 63 2.65 -12.26 -6.78
CA LEU A 63 1.42 -11.48 -6.72
C LEU A 63 1.72 -9.98 -6.72
N GLY A 64 2.82 -9.53 -6.09
CA GLY A 64 3.25 -8.14 -6.13
C GLY A 64 3.59 -7.66 -7.55
N LEU A 65 4.24 -8.51 -8.36
CA LEU A 65 4.50 -8.22 -9.78
C LEU A 65 3.21 -8.15 -10.59
N ILE A 66 2.32 -9.12 -10.41
CA ILE A 66 1.01 -9.14 -11.07
C ILE A 66 0.23 -7.88 -10.70
N GLY A 67 0.17 -7.53 -9.41
CA GLY A 67 -0.51 -6.35 -8.90
C GLY A 67 0.04 -5.04 -9.47
N ALA A 68 1.37 -4.92 -9.60
CA ALA A 68 1.98 -3.75 -10.22
C ALA A 68 1.61 -3.61 -11.70
N LEU A 69 1.70 -4.70 -12.47
CA LEU A 69 1.36 -4.70 -13.91
C LEU A 69 -0.13 -4.43 -14.14
N THR A 70 -1.01 -5.11 -13.40
CA THR A 70 -2.46 -4.91 -13.52
C THR A 70 -2.87 -3.54 -13.01
N GLY A 71 -2.22 -3.01 -11.97
CA GLY A 71 -2.46 -1.66 -11.47
C GLY A 71 -2.14 -0.59 -12.51
N LEU A 72 -0.97 -0.69 -13.16
CA LEU A 72 -0.59 0.22 -14.24
C LEU A 72 -1.55 0.13 -15.44
N TYR A 73 -2.00 -1.07 -15.80
CA TYR A 73 -3.04 -1.25 -16.82
C TYR A 73 -4.33 -0.52 -16.44
N LEU A 74 -4.81 -0.70 -15.21
CA LEU A 74 -6.03 -0.06 -14.74
C LEU A 74 -5.90 1.46 -14.79
N THR A 75 -4.76 2.01 -14.39
CA THR A 75 -4.50 3.45 -14.42
C THR A 75 -4.47 4.04 -15.83
N TRP A 76 -3.70 3.45 -16.75
CA TRP A 76 -3.40 4.09 -18.04
C TRP A 76 -4.20 3.56 -19.22
N ILE A 77 -4.61 2.30 -19.20
CA ILE A 77 -5.33 1.68 -20.32
C ILE A 77 -6.82 1.69 -20.04
N ARG A 78 -7.24 1.29 -18.83
CA ARG A 78 -8.67 1.32 -18.44
C ARG A 78 -9.14 2.72 -18.03
N GLY A 79 -8.22 3.63 -17.71
CA GLY A 79 -8.53 5.00 -17.29
C GLY A 79 -9.06 5.10 -15.85
N SER A 80 -8.92 4.05 -15.04
CA SER A 80 -9.32 4.04 -13.62
C SER A 80 -8.28 4.79 -12.78
N ARG A 81 -8.30 6.13 -12.86
CA ARG A 81 -7.36 7.02 -12.17
C ARG A 81 -8.07 8.22 -11.57
N PHE A 82 -7.52 8.73 -10.49
CA PHE A 82 -8.06 9.88 -9.77
C PHE A 82 -7.77 11.21 -10.48
N SER A 83 -6.50 11.46 -10.83
CA SER A 83 -6.04 12.62 -11.59
C SER A 83 -4.78 12.26 -12.37
N ASP A 84 -4.40 13.06 -13.38
CA ASP A 84 -3.19 12.81 -14.17
C ASP A 84 -1.93 12.90 -13.29
N ILE A 85 -1.87 13.88 -12.38
CA ILE A 85 -0.74 14.06 -11.47
C ILE A 85 -0.69 12.92 -10.44
N GLY A 86 -1.83 12.55 -9.85
CA GLY A 86 -1.90 11.40 -8.94
C GLY A 86 -1.53 10.10 -9.64
N ALA A 87 -1.88 9.94 -10.91
CA ALA A 87 -1.49 8.79 -11.72
C ALA A 87 0.03 8.71 -11.90
N VAL A 88 0.75 9.83 -12.01
CA VAL A 88 2.23 9.83 -12.03
C VAL A 88 2.78 9.26 -10.72
N GLY A 89 2.27 9.68 -9.56
CA GLY A 89 2.72 9.16 -8.26
C GLY A 89 2.49 7.64 -8.13
N VAL A 90 1.29 7.17 -8.49
CA VAL A 90 0.97 5.73 -8.51
C VAL A 90 1.82 4.97 -9.53
N THR A 91 2.15 5.59 -10.67
CA THR A 91 3.02 4.98 -11.69
C THR A 91 4.42 4.77 -11.19
N ILE A 92 5.01 5.78 -10.53
CA ILE A 92 6.34 5.67 -9.93
C ILE A 92 6.34 4.54 -8.90
N ASN A 93 5.33 4.47 -8.02
CA ASN A 93 5.18 3.35 -7.09
C ASN A 93 5.11 2.00 -7.84
N GLY A 94 4.27 1.91 -8.87
CA GLY A 94 4.10 0.73 -9.71
C GLY A 94 5.39 0.25 -10.39
N LEU A 95 6.26 1.17 -10.80
CA LEU A 95 7.57 0.88 -11.39
C LEU A 95 8.62 0.48 -10.34
N LEU A 96 8.54 1.02 -9.14
CA LEU A 96 9.44 0.67 -8.04
C LEU A 96 9.18 -0.74 -7.48
N ILE A 97 7.93 -1.23 -7.53
CA ILE A 97 7.57 -2.57 -7.04
C ILE A 97 8.40 -3.68 -7.73
N PRO A 98 8.44 -3.80 -9.08
CA PRO A 98 9.27 -4.80 -9.75
C PRO A 98 10.75 -4.72 -9.40
N ILE A 99 11.29 -3.51 -9.24
CA ILE A 99 12.69 -3.30 -8.86
C ILE A 99 12.94 -3.85 -7.47
N ALA A 100 12.11 -3.49 -6.48
CA ALA A 100 12.27 -3.95 -5.11
C ALA A 100 12.08 -5.48 -5.01
N VAL A 101 11.07 -6.02 -5.70
CA VAL A 101 10.80 -7.45 -5.77
C VAL A 101 11.99 -8.21 -6.36
N TYR A 102 12.53 -7.74 -7.48
CA TYR A 102 13.69 -8.34 -8.13
C TYR A 102 14.91 -8.34 -7.20
N LEU A 103 15.19 -7.22 -6.52
CA LEU A 103 16.31 -7.12 -5.60
C LEU A 103 16.12 -8.02 -4.36
N ALA A 104 14.92 -8.06 -3.79
CA ALA A 104 14.59 -8.95 -2.68
C ALA A 104 14.84 -10.42 -3.06
N TRP A 105 14.36 -10.85 -4.23
CA TRP A 105 14.57 -12.20 -4.74
C TRP A 105 16.05 -12.49 -5.05
N ARG A 106 16.72 -11.57 -5.75
CA ARG A 106 18.14 -11.71 -6.15
C ARG A 106 19.05 -11.88 -4.94
N TYR A 107 18.85 -11.08 -3.89
CA TYR A 107 19.66 -11.18 -2.68
C TYR A 107 19.35 -12.43 -1.86
N ALA A 108 18.10 -12.91 -1.85
CA ALA A 108 17.77 -14.21 -1.28
C ALA A 108 18.51 -15.34 -2.00
N ARG A 109 18.51 -15.35 -3.34
CA ARG A 109 19.22 -16.36 -4.15
C ARG A 109 20.73 -16.33 -3.94
N LYS A 110 21.31 -15.15 -3.72
CA LYS A 110 22.75 -14.97 -3.46
C LYS A 110 23.15 -15.22 -1.99
N GLY A 111 22.22 -15.62 -1.12
CA GLY A 111 22.50 -15.81 0.31
C GLY A 111 22.83 -14.53 1.08
N ARG A 112 22.59 -13.35 0.50
CA ARG A 112 22.85 -12.04 1.14
C ARG A 112 21.66 -11.63 2.00
N VAL A 113 21.57 -12.24 3.19
CA VAL A 113 20.39 -12.16 4.06
C VAL A 113 20.02 -10.72 4.46
N ASP A 114 20.99 -9.87 4.82
CA ASP A 114 20.68 -8.52 5.27
C ASP A 114 20.20 -7.61 4.13
N ALA A 115 20.78 -7.76 2.95
CA ALA A 115 20.30 -7.08 1.75
C ALA A 115 18.91 -7.59 1.35
N HIS A 116 18.67 -8.90 1.42
CA HIS A 116 17.35 -9.48 1.18
C HIS A 116 16.30 -8.89 2.13
N LYS A 117 16.57 -8.88 3.44
CA LYS A 117 15.67 -8.31 4.45
C LYS A 117 15.31 -6.87 4.12
N ARG A 118 16.31 -6.04 3.80
CA ARG A 118 16.09 -4.63 3.44
C ARG A 118 15.14 -4.49 2.26
N TRP A 119 15.40 -5.18 1.15
CA TRP A 119 14.55 -5.11 -0.03
C TRP A 119 13.18 -5.78 0.14
N ALA A 120 13.07 -6.81 0.99
CA ALA A 120 11.81 -7.45 1.33
C ALA A 120 10.87 -6.49 2.09
N VAL A 121 11.38 -5.72 3.05
CA VAL A 121 10.58 -4.70 3.75
C VAL A 121 10.17 -3.57 2.80
N HIS A 122 11.06 -3.11 1.92
CA HIS A 122 10.71 -2.10 0.91
C HIS A 122 9.65 -2.60 -0.07
N SER A 123 9.77 -3.85 -0.53
CA SER A 123 8.74 -4.48 -1.37
C SER A 123 7.39 -4.50 -0.67
N PHE A 124 7.37 -4.82 0.64
CA PHE A 124 6.14 -4.77 1.44
C PHE A 124 5.52 -3.37 1.50
N MET A 125 6.33 -2.32 1.73
CA MET A 125 5.82 -0.94 1.77
C MET A 125 5.28 -0.49 0.41
N LEU A 126 6.01 -0.75 -0.67
CA LEU A 126 5.63 -0.36 -2.03
C LEU A 126 4.35 -1.07 -2.51
N VAL A 127 4.24 -2.39 -2.28
CA VAL A 127 3.05 -3.18 -2.63
C VAL A 127 1.80 -2.66 -1.89
N ASN A 128 1.95 -2.18 -0.65
CA ASN A 128 0.85 -1.58 0.10
C ASN A 128 0.68 -0.07 -0.18
N GLY A 129 1.47 0.56 -1.06
CA GLY A 129 1.47 2.02 -1.24
C GLY A 129 0.10 2.61 -1.56
N VAL A 130 -0.62 2.04 -2.54
CA VAL A 130 -1.97 2.51 -2.93
C VAL A 130 -3.02 2.23 -1.84
N TRP A 131 -2.79 1.24 -0.98
CA TRP A 131 -3.62 1.04 0.21
C TRP A 131 -3.32 2.09 1.27
N THR A 132 -2.04 2.36 1.55
CA THR A 132 -1.60 3.43 2.45
C THR A 132 -2.12 4.79 2.01
N LEU A 133 -2.21 5.07 0.70
CA LEU A 133 -2.84 6.29 0.17
C LEU A 133 -4.26 6.45 0.73
N ARG A 134 -5.08 5.40 0.67
CA ARG A 134 -6.44 5.42 1.21
C ARG A 134 -6.44 5.66 2.71
N LEU A 135 -5.56 4.99 3.45
CA LEU A 135 -5.45 5.19 4.90
C LEU A 135 -5.08 6.62 5.26
N TYR A 136 -4.10 7.21 4.55
CA TYR A 136 -3.69 8.60 4.77
C TYR A 136 -4.81 9.57 4.44
N MET A 137 -5.51 9.39 3.32
CA MET A 137 -6.66 10.22 2.97
C MET A 137 -7.81 10.12 3.99
N MET A 138 -8.19 8.92 4.40
CA MET A 138 -9.27 8.74 5.37
C MET A 138 -8.89 9.29 6.74
N GLY A 139 -7.65 9.10 7.16
CA GLY A 139 -7.14 9.69 8.40
C GLY A 139 -7.06 11.21 8.33
N TRP A 140 -6.66 11.76 7.18
CA TRP A 140 -6.65 13.20 6.92
C TRP A 140 -8.04 13.81 7.06
N PHE A 141 -9.07 13.16 6.52
CA PHE A 141 -10.45 13.61 6.65
C PHE A 141 -10.96 13.55 8.09
N ILE A 142 -10.59 12.54 8.88
CA ILE A 142 -10.92 12.52 10.32
C ILE A 142 -10.27 13.72 11.02
N ILE A 143 -8.96 13.90 10.84
CA ILE A 143 -8.18 14.89 11.59
C ILE A 143 -8.62 16.31 11.26
N ASN A 144 -8.90 16.59 9.98
CA ASN A 144 -9.32 17.92 9.52
C ASN A 144 -10.84 18.12 9.54
N GLN A 145 -11.61 17.12 9.99
CA GLN A 145 -13.08 17.13 9.97
C GLN A 145 -13.66 17.38 8.57
N GLY A 146 -12.97 16.91 7.53
CA GLY A 146 -13.36 17.12 6.13
C GLY A 146 -12.16 17.19 5.18
N PRO A 147 -12.42 17.44 3.88
CA PRO A 147 -11.37 17.72 2.91
C PRO A 147 -10.65 19.03 3.26
N ASN A 148 -9.33 19.01 3.27
CA ASN A 148 -8.50 20.20 3.50
C ASN A 148 -7.32 20.17 2.52
N GLY A 149 -7.34 21.07 1.54
CA GLY A 149 -6.43 20.99 0.39
C GLY A 149 -6.73 19.82 -0.55
N ASN A 150 -7.87 19.14 -0.40
CA ASN A 150 -8.39 18.15 -1.35
C ASN A 150 -9.49 18.79 -2.19
N ASN A 151 -9.73 18.27 -3.38
CA ASN A 151 -10.83 18.71 -4.24
C ASN A 151 -11.54 17.53 -4.93
N ASN A 152 -12.61 17.82 -5.67
CA ASN A 152 -13.41 16.78 -6.33
C ASN A 152 -12.70 16.14 -7.53
N THR A 153 -11.62 16.75 -8.03
CA THR A 153 -10.81 16.29 -9.16
C THR A 153 -9.54 15.55 -8.75
N PHE A 154 -9.32 15.32 -7.44
CA PHE A 154 -8.15 14.63 -6.88
C PHE A 154 -6.79 15.20 -7.32
N ASP A 155 -6.75 16.50 -7.55
CA ASP A 155 -5.53 17.26 -7.85
C ASP A 155 -5.34 18.42 -6.88
N GLY A 156 -6.01 18.36 -5.72
CA GLY A 156 -5.72 19.28 -4.62
C GLY A 156 -4.32 19.08 -4.06
N PRO A 157 -3.70 20.11 -3.44
CA PRO A 157 -2.37 19.98 -2.83
C PRO A 157 -2.20 18.78 -1.89
N ALA A 158 -3.23 18.46 -1.10
CA ALA A 158 -3.21 17.29 -0.21
C ALA A 158 -3.29 15.97 -0.98
N ASP A 159 -4.12 15.89 -2.03
CA ASP A 159 -4.23 14.71 -2.90
C ASP A 159 -2.89 14.42 -3.59
N MET A 160 -2.27 15.46 -4.15
CA MET A 160 -0.94 15.37 -4.75
C MET A 160 0.08 14.90 -3.72
N PHE A 161 0.14 15.54 -2.54
CA PHE A 161 1.07 15.15 -1.49
C PHE A 161 0.94 13.67 -1.12
N PHE A 162 -0.29 13.19 -0.86
CA PHE A 162 -0.51 11.81 -0.46
C PHE A 162 -0.22 10.80 -1.57
N SER A 163 -0.38 11.17 -2.84
CA SER A 163 -0.05 10.29 -3.99
C SER A 163 1.42 9.84 -3.99
N PHE A 164 2.33 10.66 -3.45
CA PHE A 164 3.74 10.32 -3.28
C PHE A 164 4.06 9.85 -1.86
N ALA A 165 3.50 10.53 -0.85
CA ALA A 165 3.79 10.25 0.55
C ALA A 165 3.41 8.83 0.97
N CYS A 166 2.38 8.24 0.35
CA CYS A 166 1.85 6.91 0.66
C CYS A 166 2.88 5.78 0.58
N TYR A 167 3.94 5.92 -0.22
CA TYR A 167 5.03 4.95 -0.28
C TYR A 167 6.37 5.57 0.13
N LEU A 168 6.61 6.87 -0.13
CA LEU A 168 7.86 7.53 0.26
C LEU A 168 8.02 7.65 1.79
N LEU A 169 6.97 8.03 2.53
CA LEU A 169 7.08 8.16 3.99
C LEU A 169 7.32 6.81 4.68
N PRO A 170 6.57 5.73 4.38
CA PRO A 170 6.89 4.41 4.94
C PRO A 170 8.30 3.93 4.58
N MET A 171 8.75 4.13 3.34
CA MET A 171 10.13 3.76 2.95
C MET A 171 11.18 4.57 3.72
N LEU A 172 10.98 5.88 3.88
CA LEU A 172 11.87 6.74 4.66
C LEU A 172 11.96 6.26 6.12
N ILE A 173 10.82 5.96 6.75
CA ILE A 173 10.77 5.42 8.12
C ILE A 173 11.56 4.11 8.20
N VAL A 174 11.38 3.20 7.24
CA VAL A 174 12.12 1.92 7.18
C VAL A 174 13.63 2.16 7.07
N GLU A 175 14.07 3.09 6.23
CA GLU A 175 15.49 3.41 6.10
C GLU A 175 16.07 4.06 7.36
N LEU A 176 15.31 4.95 8.00
CA LEU A 176 15.69 5.54 9.28
C LEU A 176 15.80 4.47 10.38
N VAL A 177 14.93 3.46 10.39
CA VAL A 177 15.04 2.31 11.31
C VAL A 177 16.31 1.52 11.05
N PHE A 178 16.64 1.21 9.79
CA PHE A 178 17.88 0.51 9.47
C PHE A 178 19.13 1.34 9.80
N TRP A 179 19.08 2.66 9.58
CA TRP A 179 20.15 3.57 9.93
C TRP A 179 20.33 3.65 11.45
N ALA A 180 19.26 3.88 12.21
CA ALA A 180 19.29 4.02 13.67
C ALA A 180 19.81 2.76 14.35
N ARG A 181 19.44 1.56 13.87
CA ARG A 181 19.96 0.28 14.38
C ARG A 181 21.46 0.11 14.21
N LYS A 182 22.07 0.81 13.25
CA LYS A 182 23.53 0.82 13.06
C LYS A 182 24.22 1.87 13.92
N GLN A 183 23.47 2.77 14.55
CA GLN A 183 24.00 3.75 15.48
C GLN A 183 24.13 3.12 16.87
N GLY A 184 25.19 3.44 17.61
CA GLY A 184 25.32 3.09 19.03
C GLY A 184 24.63 4.07 19.99
N ASN A 185 23.88 5.06 19.47
CA ASN A 185 23.31 6.15 20.26
C ASN A 185 21.82 5.91 20.56
N THR A 186 21.49 5.72 21.84
CA THR A 186 20.14 5.47 22.35
C THR A 186 19.13 6.54 21.95
N LEU A 187 19.50 7.83 21.94
CA LEU A 187 18.60 8.92 21.58
C LEU A 187 18.12 8.80 20.12
N ARG A 188 19.01 8.41 19.20
CA ARG A 188 18.67 8.20 17.79
C ARG A 188 17.71 7.03 17.62
N VAL A 189 17.95 5.93 18.33
CA VAL A 189 17.09 4.74 18.31
C VAL A 189 15.69 5.05 18.88
N VAL A 190 15.63 5.74 20.02
CA VAL A 190 14.36 6.16 20.64
C VAL A 190 13.61 7.12 19.73
N GLY A 191 14.27 8.14 19.17
CA GLY A 191 13.64 9.10 18.27
C GLY A 191 12.99 8.43 17.04
N VAL A 192 13.70 7.49 16.40
CA VAL A 192 13.15 6.74 15.26
C VAL A 192 12.04 5.77 15.69
N SER A 193 12.12 5.21 16.90
CA SER A 193 11.08 4.34 17.44
C SER A 193 9.78 5.11 17.72
N ILE A 194 9.89 6.33 18.25
CA ILE A 194 8.75 7.25 18.42
C ILE A 194 8.14 7.58 17.06
N MET A 195 8.96 7.93 16.06
CA MET A 195 8.48 8.21 14.70
C MET A 195 7.74 7.02 14.09
N MET A 196 8.24 5.79 14.26
CA MET A 196 7.56 4.57 13.83
C MET A 196 6.23 4.35 14.59
N GLY A 197 6.20 4.66 15.89
CA GLY A 197 4.97 4.65 16.70
C GLY A 197 3.91 5.63 16.18
N LEU A 198 4.32 6.86 15.87
CA LEU A 198 3.45 7.87 15.26
C LEU A 198 2.91 7.42 13.90
N GLY A 199 3.78 6.87 13.04
CA GLY A 199 3.34 6.31 11.75
C GLY A 199 2.33 5.18 11.91
N THR A 200 2.49 4.36 12.96
CA THR A 200 1.53 3.30 13.31
C THR A 200 0.20 3.88 13.75
N ALA A 201 0.21 4.92 14.59
CA ALA A 201 -1.00 5.62 15.03
C ALA A 201 -1.75 6.27 13.85
N VAL A 202 -1.04 6.95 12.94
CA VAL A 202 -1.62 7.52 11.71
C VAL A 202 -2.28 6.42 10.87
N THR A 203 -1.60 5.27 10.71
CA THR A 203 -2.15 4.12 9.99
C THR A 203 -3.43 3.60 10.66
N ALA A 204 -3.45 3.50 11.99
CA ALA A 204 -4.63 3.05 12.75
C ALA A 204 -5.82 4.01 12.59
N ILE A 205 -5.59 5.32 12.70
CA ILE A 205 -6.62 6.35 12.43
C ILE A 205 -7.14 6.21 11.00
N GLY A 206 -6.25 6.00 10.02
CA GLY A 206 -6.62 5.74 8.64
C GLY A 206 -7.49 4.50 8.46
N VAL A 207 -7.21 3.42 9.18
CA VAL A 207 -8.02 2.19 9.15
C VAL A 207 -9.41 2.44 9.72
N ILE A 208 -9.52 3.18 10.83
CA ILE A 208 -10.80 3.60 11.41
C ILE A 208 -11.58 4.44 10.40
N GLY A 209 -10.93 5.41 9.75
CA GLY A 209 -11.54 6.23 8.72
C GLY A 209 -11.99 5.44 7.50
N ALA A 210 -11.19 4.47 7.04
CA ALA A 210 -11.58 3.59 5.93
C ALA A 210 -12.81 2.76 6.30
N ALA A 211 -12.86 2.19 7.51
CA ALA A 211 -14.03 1.46 7.98
C ALA A 211 -15.28 2.37 8.03
N ALA A 212 -15.15 3.56 8.62
CA ALA A 212 -16.26 4.48 8.82
C ALA A 212 -16.79 5.13 7.53
N PHE A 213 -15.90 5.56 6.63
CA PHE A 213 -16.28 6.31 5.42
C PHE A 213 -16.43 5.44 4.18
N MET A 214 -15.70 4.32 4.09
CA MET A 214 -15.74 3.46 2.90
C MET A 214 -16.66 2.26 3.09
N TRP A 215 -16.56 1.52 4.18
CA TRP A 215 -17.22 0.21 4.26
C TRP A 215 -18.56 0.24 4.98
N LEU A 216 -18.62 0.86 6.16
CA LEU A 216 -19.81 0.84 7.01
C LEU A 216 -21.07 1.37 6.29
N PRO A 217 -21.05 2.50 5.55
CA PRO A 217 -22.23 2.99 4.87
C PRO A 217 -22.76 2.00 3.81
N ARG A 218 -21.84 1.32 3.10
CA ARG A 218 -22.20 0.35 2.05
C ARG A 218 -22.79 -0.92 2.66
N ILE A 219 -22.23 -1.40 3.78
CA ILE A 219 -22.74 -2.56 4.51
C ILE A 219 -24.14 -2.26 5.07
N GLN A 220 -24.34 -1.08 5.66
CA GLN A 220 -25.64 -0.68 6.18
C GLN A 220 -26.72 -0.65 5.10
N VAL A 221 -26.42 -0.10 3.92
CA VAL A 221 -27.35 -0.11 2.78
C VAL A 221 -27.73 -1.53 2.38
N LEU A 222 -26.78 -2.47 2.36
CA LEU A 222 -27.06 -3.87 2.04
C LEU A 222 -27.92 -4.55 3.11
N LEU A 223 -27.67 -4.27 4.39
CA LEU A 223 -28.43 -4.84 5.51
C LEU A 223 -29.86 -4.30 5.59
N VAL A 224 -30.07 -3.04 5.19
CA VAL A 224 -31.41 -2.42 5.17
C VAL A 224 -32.23 -2.89 3.97
N ASN A 225 -31.57 -3.24 2.86
CA ASN A 225 -32.21 -3.68 1.61
C ASN A 225 -32.26 -5.21 1.43
N ALA A 226 -31.85 -5.99 2.43
CA ALA A 226 -31.90 -7.46 2.45
C ALA A 226 -33.09 -7.96 3.28
#